data_AF-A0A485JI88-F1
#
_entry.id   AF-A0A485JI88-F1
#
_cell.length_a   1.000
_cell.length_b   1.000
_cell.length_c   1.000
_cell.angle_alpha   90.00
_cell.angle_beta   90.00
_cell.angle_gamma   90.00
#
_symmetry.space_group_name_H-M   'P 1'
#
loop_
_entity.id
_entity.type
_entity.pdbx_description
1 polymer ?
#
loop_
_entity_poly.entity_id
_entity_poly.type
_entity_poly.pdbx_seq_one_letter_code
_entity_poly.pdbx_strand_id
1 'polypeptide(L)'
;MKTLLPKLLQHSSFFGRWALTQFGGTKYTARIAKVGFFAGILLPAFILIALAAIYLHSGAPVAIEMDAKTFFPDFSKVGTLVVFVAFILSYMGVEASATHVNEMSNPGRDYPLAMLLLMVAAICLSSVGGCLLRWSFRVMKSTSPQV
;
A
#
# COMPACT_ATOMS: atom_id res chain seq x y z
N MET A 1 11.98 3.97 33.97
CA MET A 1 12.78 4.92 33.13
C MET A 1 14.10 4.34 32.58
N LYS A 2 14.68 3.26 33.15
CA LYS A 2 15.96 2.68 32.66
C LYS A 2 15.85 1.72 31.45
N THR A 3 14.66 1.25 31.09
CA THR A 3 14.41 0.31 29.98
C THR A 3 13.98 0.97 28.66
N LEU A 4 13.62 2.26 28.68
CA LEU A 4 13.20 3.02 27.48
C LEU A 4 14.39 3.66 26.75
N LEU A 5 15.43 4.04 27.49
CA LEU A 5 16.66 4.65 26.98
C LEU A 5 17.39 3.78 25.93
N PRO A 6 17.60 2.45 26.14
CA PRO A 6 18.25 1.61 25.14
C PRO A 6 17.38 1.37 23.89
N LYS A 7 16.05 1.30 24.02
CA LYS A 7 15.14 1.15 22.85
C LYS A 7 15.12 2.42 21.98
N LEU A 8 15.12 3.60 22.59
CA LEU A 8 15.19 4.88 21.87
C LEU A 8 16.54 5.07 21.17
N LEU A 9 17.65 4.72 21.82
CA LEU A 9 18.99 4.74 21.23
C LEU A 9 19.15 3.70 20.10
N GLN A 10 18.48 2.56 20.20
CA GLN A 10 18.53 1.52 19.16
C GLN A 10 17.80 1.95 17.87
N HIS A 11 16.65 2.63 17.97
CA HIS A 11 15.94 3.19 16.81
C HIS A 11 16.74 4.30 16.12
N SER A 12 17.36 5.23 16.87
CA SER A 12 18.20 6.28 16.29
C SER A 12 19.50 5.72 15.68
N SER A 13 20.08 4.69 16.30
CA SER A 13 21.27 4.00 15.77
C SER A 13 20.99 3.21 14.50
N PHE A 14 19.78 2.67 14.34
CA PHE A 14 19.38 2.00 13.11
C PHE A 14 19.32 3.01 11.96
N PHE A 15 18.62 4.12 12.15
CA PHE A 15 18.54 5.21 11.17
C PHE A 15 19.92 5.79 10.82
N GLY A 16 20.77 6.01 11.83
CA GLY A 16 22.14 6.49 11.62
C GLY A 16 22.98 5.54 10.76
N ARG A 17 22.84 4.22 10.93
CA ARG A 17 23.52 3.24 10.05
C ARG A 17 23.02 3.30 8.61
N TRP A 18 21.71 3.45 8.39
CA TRP A 18 21.18 3.64 7.03
C TRP A 18 21.73 4.91 6.40
N ALA A 19 21.73 6.03 7.13
CA ALA A 19 22.28 7.28 6.64
C ALA A 19 23.77 7.14 6.24
N LEU A 20 24.59 6.48 7.07
CA LEU A 20 26.01 6.23 6.79
C LEU A 20 26.22 5.41 5.51
N THR A 21 25.38 4.41 5.24
CA THR A 21 25.45 3.65 3.96
C THR A 21 25.15 4.50 2.73
N GLN A 22 24.37 5.58 2.86
CA GLN A 22 24.06 6.47 1.73
C GLN A 22 25.20 7.45 1.41
N PHE A 23 26.04 7.81 2.38
CA PHE A 23 27.23 8.64 2.15
C PHE A 23 28.36 7.91 1.38
N GLY A 24 28.36 6.57 1.36
CA GLY A 24 29.33 5.74 0.62
C GLY A 24 29.04 5.56 -0.87
N GLY A 25 27.98 6.17 -1.40
CA GLY A 25 27.60 6.16 -2.82
C GLY A 25 26.28 5.43 -3.12
N THR A 26 25.49 5.98 -4.05
CA THR A 26 24.11 5.54 -4.36
C THR A 26 24.00 4.53 -5.52
N LYS A 27 25.14 4.09 -6.07
CA LYS A 27 25.19 3.21 -7.26
C LYS A 27 24.43 1.88 -7.06
N TYR A 28 24.46 1.33 -5.85
CA TYR A 28 23.77 0.08 -5.51
C TYR A 28 22.35 0.30 -4.98
N THR A 29 22.05 1.48 -4.44
CA THR A 29 20.74 1.80 -3.84
C THR A 29 19.61 1.61 -4.83
N ALA A 30 19.75 2.06 -6.08
CA ALA A 30 18.72 1.91 -7.10
C ALA A 30 18.44 0.42 -7.44
N ARG A 31 19.47 -0.43 -7.47
CA ARG A 31 19.32 -1.86 -7.77
C ARG A 31 18.69 -2.62 -6.60
N ILE A 32 19.11 -2.29 -5.37
CA ILE A 32 18.54 -2.84 -4.15
C ILE A 32 17.07 -2.44 -4.02
N ALA A 33 16.72 -1.17 -4.29
CA ALA A 33 15.35 -0.70 -4.28
C ALA A 33 14.46 -1.43 -5.31
N LYS A 34 14.95 -1.64 -6.54
CA LYS A 34 14.24 -2.43 -7.55
C LYS A 34 13.99 -3.86 -7.07
N VAL A 35 15.02 -4.56 -6.61
CA VAL A 35 14.86 -5.95 -6.12
C VAL A 35 13.94 -6.00 -4.90
N GLY A 36 14.06 -5.05 -3.97
CA GLY A 36 13.20 -4.94 -2.80
C GLY A 36 11.74 -4.67 -3.15
N PHE A 37 11.47 -3.86 -4.18
CA PHE A 37 10.12 -3.62 -4.69
C PHE A 37 9.51 -4.92 -5.25
N PHE A 38 10.26 -5.65 -6.09
CA PHE A 38 9.79 -6.91 -6.66
C PHE A 38 9.56 -7.99 -5.60
N ALA A 39 10.55 -8.22 -4.73
CA ALA A 39 10.49 -9.27 -3.72
C ALA A 39 9.56 -8.94 -2.54
N GLY A 40 9.48 -7.67 -2.16
CA GLY A 40 8.78 -7.22 -0.95
C GLY A 40 7.35 -6.73 -1.17
N ILE A 41 7.03 -6.19 -2.36
CA ILE A 41 5.70 -5.62 -2.65
C ILE A 41 5.00 -6.44 -3.72
N LEU A 42 5.65 -6.62 -4.88
CA LEU A 42 5.02 -7.24 -6.04
C LEU A 42 4.72 -8.73 -5.81
N LEU A 43 5.69 -9.48 -5.27
CA LEU A 43 5.56 -10.93 -5.06
C LEU A 43 4.45 -11.28 -4.04
N PRO A 44 4.38 -10.66 -2.84
CA PRO A 44 3.28 -10.92 -1.91
C PRO A 44 1.91 -10.51 -2.47
N ALA A 45 1.83 -9.39 -3.19
CA ALA A 45 0.59 -8.94 -3.80
C ALA A 45 0.06 -9.96 -4.83
N PHE A 46 0.94 -10.50 -5.67
CA PHE A 46 0.59 -11.52 -6.66
C PHE A 46 0.10 -12.82 -6.00
N ILE A 47 0.79 -13.27 -4.95
CA ILE A 47 0.40 -14.48 -4.19
C ILE A 47 -1.00 -14.31 -3.59
N LEU A 48 -1.30 -13.15 -2.99
CA LEU A 48 -2.62 -12.90 -2.41
C LEU A 48 -3.73 -12.91 -3.46
N ILE A 49 -3.50 -12.30 -4.63
CA ILE A 49 -4.48 -12.29 -5.72
C ILE A 49 -4.73 -13.71 -6.24
N ALA A 50 -3.66 -14.49 -6.46
CA ALA A 50 -3.77 -15.88 -6.91
C ALA A 50 -4.52 -16.76 -5.89
N LEU A 51 -4.21 -16.62 -4.61
CA LEU A 51 -4.86 -17.38 -3.54
C LEU A 51 -6.35 -17.03 -3.44
N ALA A 52 -6.71 -15.76 -3.58
CA ALA A 52 -8.10 -15.33 -3.59
C ALA A 52 -8.88 -15.87 -4.80
N ALA A 53 -8.27 -15.89 -5.99
CA ALA A 53 -8.89 -16.45 -7.19
C ALA A 53 -9.19 -17.95 -7.04
N ILE A 54 -8.23 -18.73 -6.50
CA ILE A 54 -8.39 -20.17 -6.23
C ILE A 54 -9.50 -20.40 -5.19
N TYR A 55 -9.53 -19.57 -4.13
CA TYR A 55 -10.55 -19.68 -3.10
C TYR A 55 -11.96 -19.39 -3.65
N LEU A 56 -12.09 -18.37 -4.50
CA LEU A 56 -13.37 -18.02 -5.14
C LEU A 56 -13.87 -19.15 -6.03
N HIS A 57 -12.98 -19.88 -6.71
CA HIS A 57 -13.32 -21.07 -7.48
C HIS A 57 -13.68 -22.30 -6.62
N SER A 58 -13.16 -22.37 -5.39
CA SER A 58 -13.39 -23.49 -4.48
C SER A 58 -14.78 -23.48 -3.81
N GLY A 59 -15.66 -22.54 -4.18
CA GLY A 59 -17.06 -22.51 -3.74
C GLY A 59 -17.26 -22.13 -2.27
N ALA A 60 -16.23 -21.62 -1.59
CA ALA A 60 -16.31 -21.21 -0.20
C ALA A 60 -17.07 -19.87 -0.06
N PRO A 61 -17.81 -19.66 1.05
CA PRO A 61 -18.74 -18.54 1.18
C PRO A 61 -18.01 -17.20 1.07
N VAL A 62 -18.38 -16.40 0.08
CA VAL A 62 -17.95 -15.01 -0.05
C VAL A 62 -18.65 -14.21 1.04
N ALA A 63 -18.04 -14.14 2.22
CA ALA A 63 -18.58 -13.45 3.41
C ALA A 63 -18.46 -11.91 3.31
N ILE A 64 -18.61 -11.35 2.11
CA ILE A 64 -18.63 -9.92 1.84
C ILE A 64 -20.08 -9.52 1.55
N GLU A 65 -20.78 -9.08 2.59
CA GLU A 65 -22.05 -8.37 2.46
C GLU A 65 -21.74 -6.97 1.86
N MET A 66 -21.84 -6.82 0.53
CA MET A 66 -21.78 -5.52 -0.13
C MET A 66 -23.15 -4.84 -0.02
N ASP A 67 -23.44 -4.28 1.16
CA ASP A 67 -24.65 -3.50 1.40
C ASP A 67 -24.43 -2.02 1.00
N ALA A 68 -25.43 -1.37 0.41
CA ALA A 68 -25.33 0.04 0.01
C ALA A 68 -25.08 0.98 1.22
N LYS A 69 -25.43 0.56 2.44
CA LYS A 69 -25.18 1.32 3.67
C LYS A 69 -23.73 1.26 4.16
N THR A 70 -22.91 0.31 3.71
CA THR A 70 -21.47 0.26 4.04
C THR A 70 -20.61 1.04 3.06
N PHE A 71 -21.18 1.54 1.95
CA PHE A 71 -20.47 2.37 0.98
C PHE A 71 -20.16 3.77 1.53
N PHE A 72 -21.09 4.35 2.30
CA PHE A 72 -20.88 5.62 2.96
C PHE A 72 -20.43 5.41 4.41
N PRO A 73 -19.25 5.92 4.80
CA PRO A 73 -18.79 5.84 6.17
C PRO A 73 -19.68 6.61 7.14
N ASP A 74 -19.83 6.08 8.35
CA ASP A 74 -20.45 6.81 9.46
C ASP A 74 -19.49 7.92 9.94
N PHE A 75 -19.81 9.17 9.58
CA PHE A 75 -19.03 10.37 9.92
C PHE A 75 -19.10 10.74 11.40
N SER A 76 -20.00 10.13 12.18
CA SER A 76 -20.09 10.35 13.63
C SER A 76 -18.92 9.70 14.38
N LYS A 77 -18.19 8.79 13.73
CA LYS A 77 -17.02 8.10 14.29
C LYS A 77 -15.72 8.74 13.80
N VAL A 78 -14.95 9.30 14.73
CA VAL A 78 -13.64 9.92 14.46
C VAL A 78 -12.67 8.98 13.75
N GLY A 79 -12.71 7.67 14.07
CA GLY A 79 -11.87 6.66 13.44
C GLY A 79 -12.07 6.57 11.92
N THR A 80 -13.25 6.91 11.40
CA THR A 80 -13.52 6.86 9.97
C THR A 80 -12.89 8.04 9.22
N LEU A 81 -12.78 9.21 9.86
CA LEU A 81 -12.09 10.37 9.28
C LEU A 81 -10.57 10.16 9.22
N VAL A 82 -9.98 9.43 10.17
CA VAL A 82 -8.54 9.14 10.17
C VAL A 82 -8.11 8.29 8.97
N VAL A 83 -8.99 7.40 8.48
CA VAL A 83 -8.71 6.60 7.27
C VAL A 83 -8.50 7.49 6.04
N PHE A 84 -9.19 8.64 5.97
CA PHE A 84 -9.00 9.60 4.88
C PHE A 84 -7.56 10.14 4.82
N VAL A 85 -6.93 10.37 5.97
CA VAL A 85 -5.53 10.82 6.03
C VAL A 85 -4.59 9.79 5.42
N ALA A 86 -4.81 8.50 5.68
CA ALA A 86 -4.03 7.42 5.08
C ALA A 86 -4.19 7.37 3.55
N PHE A 87 -5.40 7.62 3.04
CA PHE A 87 -5.63 7.72 1.60
C PHE A 87 -4.87 8.91 0.97
N ILE A 88 -4.96 10.11 1.56
CA ILE A 88 -4.22 11.28 1.06
C ILE A 88 -2.71 11.02 1.09
N LEU A 89 -2.19 10.48 2.19
CA LEU A 89 -0.77 10.17 2.34
C LEU A 89 -0.28 9.14 1.31
N SER A 90 -1.15 8.21 0.88
CA SER A 90 -0.84 7.24 -0.16
C SER A 90 -0.64 7.86 -1.55
N TYR A 91 -1.17 9.07 -1.80
CA TYR A 91 -1.01 9.79 -3.08
C TYR A 91 0.05 10.89 -3.01
N MET A 92 0.66 11.14 -1.85
CA MET A 92 1.78 12.07 -1.75
C MET A 92 3.01 11.51 -2.46
N GLY A 93 3.79 12.37 -3.12
CA GLY A 93 4.98 12.00 -3.88
C GLY A 93 4.76 11.89 -5.39
N VAL A 94 3.52 12.01 -5.88
CA VAL A 94 3.23 12.09 -7.34
C VAL A 94 3.91 13.33 -7.95
N GLU A 95 4.07 14.40 -7.17
CA GLU A 95 4.75 15.63 -7.56
C GLU A 95 6.23 15.42 -7.93
N ALA A 96 6.90 14.42 -7.35
CA ALA A 96 8.29 14.12 -7.69
C ALA A 96 8.42 13.68 -9.16
N SER A 97 7.39 13.02 -9.70
CA SER A 97 7.34 12.58 -11.10
C SER A 97 7.04 13.72 -12.08
N ALA A 98 6.50 14.85 -11.61
CA ALA A 98 6.16 15.99 -12.47
C ALA A 98 7.41 16.62 -13.11
N THR A 99 8.59 16.49 -12.50
CA THR A 99 9.86 16.98 -13.07
C THR A 99 10.25 16.32 -14.40
N HIS A 100 9.77 15.09 -14.63
CA HIS A 100 10.03 14.33 -15.86
C HIS A 100 9.01 14.63 -16.98
N VAL A 101 8.07 15.58 -16.77
CA VAL A 101 7.10 15.97 -17.80
C VAL A 101 7.76 16.58 -19.04
N ASN A 102 8.91 17.26 -18.86
CA ASN A 102 9.66 17.87 -19.95
C ASN A 102 10.36 16.85 -20.86
N GLU A 103 10.48 15.59 -20.42
CA GLU A 103 11.01 14.50 -21.25
C GLU A 103 9.92 13.82 -22.10
N MET A 104 8.66 14.25 -21.98
CA MET A 104 7.55 13.73 -22.78
C MET A 104 7.51 14.39 -24.17
N SER A 105 7.15 13.61 -25.19
CA SER A 105 7.05 14.11 -26.57
C SER A 105 5.93 15.15 -26.74
N ASN A 106 4.80 15.00 -26.05
CA ASN A 106 3.69 15.94 -26.10
C ASN A 106 3.05 16.16 -24.71
N PRO A 107 3.71 16.93 -23.83
CA PRO A 107 3.31 17.07 -22.42
C PRO A 107 1.92 17.67 -22.24
N GLY A 108 1.43 18.48 -23.20
CA GLY A 108 0.09 19.07 -23.13
C GLY A 108 -1.07 18.06 -23.18
N ARG A 109 -0.87 16.86 -23.73
CA ARG A 109 -1.90 15.78 -23.75
C ARG A 109 -1.47 14.53 -23.00
N ASP A 110 -0.21 14.12 -23.16
CA ASP A 110 0.27 12.85 -22.61
C ASP A 110 0.34 12.89 -21.09
N TYR A 111 0.65 14.06 -20.50
CA TYR A 111 0.72 14.20 -19.05
C TYR A 111 -0.67 14.11 -18.38
N PRO A 112 -1.71 14.86 -18.82
CA PRO A 112 -3.07 14.66 -18.30
C PRO A 112 -3.61 13.24 -18.50
N LEU A 113 -3.34 12.62 -19.65
CA LEU A 113 -3.75 11.24 -19.94
C LEU A 113 -3.04 10.24 -19.02
N ALA A 114 -1.73 10.40 -18.81
CA ALA A 114 -0.96 9.58 -17.88
C ALA A 114 -1.46 9.73 -16.44
N MET A 115 -1.78 10.96 -16.00
CA MET A 115 -2.33 11.20 -14.66
C MET A 115 -3.71 10.56 -14.49
N LEU A 116 -4.60 10.64 -15.48
CA LEU A 116 -5.89 9.96 -15.45
C LEU A 116 -5.74 8.43 -15.40
N LEU A 117 -4.84 7.89 -16.23
CA LEU A 117 -4.57 6.45 -16.26
C LEU A 117 -3.99 5.97 -14.92
N LEU A 118 -3.04 6.72 -14.34
CA LEU A 118 -2.48 6.43 -13.03
C LEU A 118 -3.53 6.53 -11.93
N MET A 119 -4.43 7.51 -11.97
CA MET A 119 -5.54 7.64 -11.03
C MET A 119 -6.46 6.43 -11.09
N VAL A 120 -6.90 6.02 -12.28
CA VAL A 120 -7.77 4.85 -12.46
C VAL A 120 -7.06 3.58 -12.01
N ALA A 121 -5.80 3.39 -12.40
CA ALA A 121 -5.00 2.24 -11.99
C ALA A 121 -4.82 2.18 -10.47
N ALA A 122 -4.53 3.30 -9.82
CA ALA A 122 -4.39 3.39 -8.38
C ALA A 122 -5.71 3.05 -7.66
N ILE A 123 -6.83 3.61 -8.10
CA ILE A 123 -8.16 3.29 -7.54
C ILE A 123 -8.44 1.79 -7.66
N CYS A 124 -8.29 1.22 -8.86
CA CYS A 124 -8.53 -0.21 -9.08
C CYS A 124 -7.63 -1.08 -8.19
N LEU A 125 -6.33 -0.80 -8.14
CA LEU A 125 -5.37 -1.59 -7.38
C LEU A 125 -5.61 -1.46 -5.86
N SER A 126 -5.87 -0.25 -5.36
CA SER A 126 -6.15 0.01 -3.95
C SER A 126 -7.48 -0.57 -3.51
N SER A 127 -8.53 -0.50 -4.34
CA SER A 127 -9.83 -1.12 -4.06
C SER A 127 -9.72 -2.64 -3.99
N VAL A 128 -9.03 -3.27 -4.96
CA VAL A 128 -8.80 -4.72 -4.95
C VAL A 128 -7.96 -5.13 -3.75
N GLY A 129 -6.86 -4.43 -3.47
CA GLY A 129 -5.99 -4.72 -2.33
C GLY A 129 -6.72 -4.57 -0.98
N GLY A 130 -7.50 -3.50 -0.80
CA GLY A 130 -8.29 -3.29 0.40
C GLY A 130 -9.38 -4.35 0.61
N CYS A 131 -10.08 -4.72 -0.46
CA CYS A 131 -11.09 -5.78 -0.44
C CYS A 131 -10.46 -7.13 -0.08
N LEU A 132 -9.32 -7.45 -0.70
CA LEU A 132 -8.56 -8.68 -0.49
C LEU A 132 -8.05 -8.82 0.95
N LEU A 133 -7.49 -7.75 1.51
CA LEU A 133 -7.03 -7.72 2.90
C LEU A 133 -8.20 -7.91 3.87
N ARG A 134 -9.30 -7.17 3.68
CA ARG A 134 -10.50 -7.29 4.52
C ARG A 134 -11.08 -8.70 4.47
N TRP A 135 -11.12 -9.29 3.27
CA TRP A 135 -11.58 -10.64 3.03
C TRP A 135 -10.69 -11.67 3.73
N SER A 136 -9.36 -11.56 3.61
CA SER A 136 -8.41 -12.43 4.31
C SER A 136 -8.58 -12.37 5.83
N PHE A 137 -8.74 -11.17 6.41
CA PHE A 137 -9.04 -11.00 7.84
C PHE A 137 -10.37 -11.65 8.26
N ARG A 138 -11.39 -11.57 7.41
CA ARG A 138 -12.71 -12.16 7.69
C ARG A 138 -12.64 -13.69 7.65
N VAL A 139 -11.94 -14.27 6.67
CA VAL A 139 -11.73 -15.72 6.56
C VAL A 139 -10.98 -16.24 7.79
N MET A 140 -9.90 -15.57 8.22
CA MET A 140 -9.17 -15.95 9.44
C MET A 140 -10.07 -15.96 10.69
N LYS A 141 -11.00 -14.99 10.81
CA LYS A 141 -11.95 -14.91 11.93
C LYS A 141 -13.10 -15.93 11.84
N SER A 142 -13.41 -16.44 10.64
CA SER A 142 -14.44 -17.46 10.44
C SER A 142 -13.95 -18.88 10.79
N THR A 143 -12.65 -19.13 10.70
CA THR A 143 -12.03 -20.44 10.96
C THR A 143 -11.56 -20.62 12.40
N SER A 144 -11.52 -19.55 13.21
CA SER A 144 -11.25 -19.68 14.65
C SER A 144 -12.46 -20.26 15.39
N PRO A 145 -12.31 -21.36 16.16
CA PRO A 145 -13.38 -21.83 17.04
C PRO A 145 -13.76 -20.72 18.02
N GLN A 146 -15.06 -20.53 18.25
CA GLN A 146 -15.59 -19.60 19.24
C GLN A 146 -15.16 -20.10 20.63
N VAL A 147 -14.07 -19.55 21.18
CA VAL A 147 -13.65 -19.72 22.58
C VAL A 147 -13.52 -18.33 23.19
#